data_AF-A0A0S7WNK8-F1
#
_entry.id   AF-A0A0S7WNK8-F1
#
_cell.length_a   1.000
_cell.length_b   1.000
_cell.length_c   1.000
_cell.angle_alpha   90.00
_cell.angle_beta   90.00
_cell.angle_gamma   90.00
#
_symmetry.space_group_name_H-M   'P 1'
#
loop_
_entity.id
_entity.type
_entity.pdbx_description
1 polymer ?
#
loop_
_entity_poly.entity_id
_entity_poly.type
_entity_poly.pdbx_seq_one_letter_code
_entity_poly.pdbx_strand_id
1 'polypeptide(L)' 'MAKRKPTRVRRRERKAVPRGRAYIQSTFNNTIITLTDPQGNVIAWGSSGTAGFKGS' A
#
# COMPACT_ATOMS: atom_id res chain seq x y z
N MET A 1 -23.39 10.30 -22.60
CA MET A 1 -22.80 9.83 -21.33
C MET A 1 -21.57 8.98 -21.65
N ALA A 2 -20.35 9.53 -21.48
CA ALA A 2 -19.12 8.84 -21.87
C ALA A 2 -18.76 7.74 -20.84
N LYS A 3 -18.70 6.47 -21.28
CA LYS A 3 -18.29 5.34 -20.44
C LYS A 3 -16.80 5.47 -20.10
N ARG A 4 -16.46 5.59 -18.81
CA ARG A 4 -15.09 5.57 -18.29
C ARG A 4 -14.41 4.26 -18.70
N LYS A 5 -13.37 4.35 -19.53
CA LYS A 5 -12.52 3.20 -19.88
C LYS A 5 -11.78 2.73 -18.62
N PRO A 6 -11.75 1.42 -18.30
CA PRO A 6 -11.02 0.93 -17.14
C PRO A 6 -9.53 1.17 -17.37
N THR A 7 -8.95 2.05 -16.56
CA THR A 7 -7.51 2.31 -16.55
C THR A 7 -6.82 1.00 -16.15
N ARG A 8 -6.20 0.30 -17.12
CA ARG A 8 -5.37 -0.88 -16.83
C ARG A 8 -4.28 -0.45 -15.86
N VAL A 9 -4.41 -0.86 -14.59
CA VAL A 9 -3.39 -0.65 -13.58
C VAL A 9 -2.13 -1.35 -14.10
N ARG A 10 -1.15 -0.55 -14.52
CA ARG A 10 0.12 -1.03 -15.06
C ARG A 10 0.72 -1.93 -13.99
N ARG A 11 0.86 -3.23 -14.28
CA ARG A 11 1.37 -4.22 -13.33
C ARG A 11 2.79 -3.80 -12.99
N ARG A 12 2.96 -3.23 -11.80
CA ARG A 12 4.26 -2.74 -11.31
C ARG A 12 5.23 -3.91 -11.40
N GLU A 13 6.34 -3.71 -12.11
CA GLU A 13 7.38 -4.72 -12.21
C GLU A 13 7.76 -5.17 -10.80
N ARG A 14 7.67 -6.47 -10.56
CA ARG A 14 8.04 -7.06 -9.28
C ARG A 14 9.56 -7.06 -9.18
N LYS A 15 10.14 -5.91 -8.82
CA LYS A 15 11.53 -5.88 -8.35
C LYS A 15 11.59 -6.71 -7.07
N ALA A 16 12.33 -7.82 -7.10
CA ALA A 16 12.58 -8.63 -5.93
C ALA A 16 13.55 -7.86 -5.03
N VAL A 17 13.04 -7.32 -3.92
CA VAL A 17 13.86 -6.62 -2.93
C VAL A 17 14.11 -7.58 -1.76
N PRO A 18 15.33 -8.10 -1.56
CA PRO A 18 15.61 -9.14 -0.57
C PRO A 18 15.61 -8.64 0.88
N ARG A 19 15.84 -7.33 1.08
CA ARG A 19 15.83 -6.68 2.39
C ARG A 19 15.16 -5.32 2.27
N GLY A 20 14.33 -4.95 3.23
CA GLY A 20 13.60 -3.69 3.22
C GLY A 20 13.34 -3.18 4.64
N ARG A 21 12.52 -2.13 4.74
CA ARG A 21 12.06 -1.57 6.01
C ARG A 21 10.54 -1.59 6.05
N ALA A 22 10.00 -1.83 7.25
CA ALA A 22 8.57 -1.70 7.51
C ALA A 22 8.35 -0.48 8.38
N TYR A 23 7.51 0.44 7.91
CA TYR A 23 7.05 1.60 8.67
C TYR A 23 5.63 1.33 9.15
N ILE A 24 5.44 1.35 10.46
CA ILE A 24 4.15 1.10 11.10
C ILE A 24 3.73 2.39 11.78
N GLN A 25 2.70 3.03 11.26
CA GLN A 25 2.06 4.17 11.89
C GLN A 25 0.78 3.67 12.56
N SER A 26 0.84 3.51 13.88
CA SER A 26 -0.32 3.13 14.69
C SER A 26 -0.87 4.35 15.40
N THR A 27 -2.11 4.70 15.08
CA THR A 27 -2.89 5.72 15.78
C THR A 27 -4.10 5.05 16.44
N PHE A 28 -4.86 5.79 17.25
CA PHE A 28 -6.04 5.27 17.93
C PHE A 28 -7.10 4.68 16.99
N ASN A 29 -7.23 5.23 15.77
CA ASN A 29 -8.31 4.89 14.86
C ASN A 29 -7.87 4.08 13.64
N ASN A 30 -6.56 3.94 13.42
CA ASN A 30 -6.04 3.21 12.28
C ASN A 30 -4.57 2.85 12.48
N THR A 31 -4.20 1.68 11.97
CA THR A 31 -2.82 1.26 11.77
C THR A 31 -2.53 1.19 10.27
N ILE A 32 -1.51 1.93 9.83
CA ILE A 32 -1.03 1.94 8.46
C ILE A 32 0.35 1.28 8.44
N ILE A 33 0.54 0.32 7.54
CA ILE A 33 1.78 -0.41 7.35
C ILE A 33 2.29 -0.13 5.94
N THR A 34 3.50 0.40 5.85
CA THR A 34 4.18 0.71 4.59
C THR A 34 5.46 -0.08 4.49
N LEU A 35 5.59 -0.89 3.46
CA LEU A 35 6.78 -1.66 3.15
C LEU A 35 7.62 -0.91 2.11
N THR A 36 8.87 -0.64 2.45
CA THR A 36 9.81 0.06 1.59
C THR A 36 11.05 -0.78 1.32
N ASP A 37 11.75 -0.45 0.25
CA ASP A 37 13.13 -0.88 0.08
C ASP A 37 14.07 -0.10 1.05
N PRO A 38 15.38 -0.44 1.10
CA PRO A 38 16.34 0.26 1.94
C PRO A 38 16.59 1.72 1.53
N GLN A 39 16.22 2.10 0.30
CA GLN A 39 16.32 3.46 -0.23
C GLN A 39 15.09 4.32 0.12
N GLY A 40 14.03 3.71 0.67
CA GLY A 40 12.79 4.38 1.05
C GLY A 40 11.71 4.36 -0.02
N ASN A 41 11.91 3.66 -1.15
CA ASN A 41 10.87 3.52 -2.16
C ASN A 41 9.77 2.56 -1.67
N VAL A 42 8.52 3.02 -1.70
CA VAL A 42 7.37 2.23 -1.28
C VAL A 42 7.11 1.10 -2.27
N ILE A 43 7.20 -0.14 -1.79
CA ILE A 43 6.90 -1.36 -2.55
C ILE A 43 5.40 -1.62 -2.47
N ALA A 44 4.86 -1.63 -1.25
CA ALA A 44 3.47 -1.88 -0.95
C ALA A 44 3.07 -1.13 0.33
N TRP A 45 1.77 -0.87 0.47
CA TRP A 45 1.20 -0.30 1.68
C TRP A 45 -0.18 -0.89 1.92
N GLY A 46 -0.61 -0.87 3.17
CA GLY A 46 -1.93 -1.30 3.60
C GLY A 46 -2.29 -0.62 4.90
N SER A 47 -3.57 -0.61 5.21
CA SER A 47 -4.08 -0.12 6.49
C SER A 47 -5.22 -0.99 6.96
N SER A 48 -5.63 -0.84 8.22
CA SER A 48 -6.83 -1.51 8.74
C SER A 48 -8.06 -1.24 7.85
N GLY A 49 -8.20 -0.01 7.34
CA GLY A 49 -9.23 0.36 6.37
C GLY A 49 -9.13 -0.38 5.04
N THR A 50 -7.92 -0.56 4.50
CA THR A 50 -7.67 -1.30 3.26
C THR A 50 -7.95 -2.79 3.41
N ALA A 51 -7.81 -3.33 4.62
CA ALA A 51 -8.17 -4.72 4.95
C ALA A 51 -9.68 -4.92 5.13
N GLY A 52 -10.50 -3.87 5.01
CA GLY A 52 -11.95 -3.94 5.08
C GLY A 52 -12.55 -3.65 6.45
N PHE A 53 -11.72 -3.34 7.45
CA PHE A 53 -12.22 -2.84 8.74
C PHE A 53 -12.76 -1.41 8.56
N LYS A 54 -13.96 -1.16 9.08
CA LYS A 54 -14.63 0.14 9.04
C LYS A 54 -15.23 0.42 10.41
N GLY A 55 -15.18 1.67 10.84
CA GLY A 55 -15.66 2.09 12.16
C GLY A 55 -14.54 2.10 13.21
N SER A 56 -14.96 2.15 14.48
CA SER A 56 -14.10 1.95 15.66
C SER A 56 -14.34 0.55 16.21
#